data_AF-H4F4Q2-F1
#
_entry.id   AF-H4F4Q2-F1
#
_cell.length_a   1.000
_cell.length_b   1.000
_cell.length_c   1.000
_cell.angle_alpha   90.00
_cell.angle_beta   90.00
_cell.angle_gamma   90.00
#
_symmetry.space_group_name_H-M   'P 1'
#
loop_
_entity.id
_entity.type
_entity.pdbx_description
1 polymer ?
#
loop_
_entity_poly.entity_id
_entity_poly.type
_entity_poly.pdbx_seq_one_letter_code
_entity_poly.pdbx_strand_id
1 'polypeptide(L)' 'MNWHPIEALEPGRLAVLFFLDEAAPRCVGYVERDGLCGWPANVSGRRPHGWLDLSAMFEGMTEAAIRVLPSA' A
#
# COMPACT_ATOMS: atom_id res chain seq x y z
N MET A 1 -13.70 6.30 -2.76
CA MET A 1 -12.38 5.94 -2.21
C MET A 1 -12.11 6.87 -1.06
N ASN A 2 -12.15 6.35 0.17
CA ASN A 2 -12.04 7.15 1.39
C ASN A 2 -10.65 6.99 1.98
N TRP A 3 -10.02 8.09 2.37
CA TRP A 3 -8.78 8.04 3.13
C TRP A 3 -9.06 7.63 4.57
N HIS A 4 -8.23 6.73 5.08
CA HIS A 4 -8.28 6.20 6.43
C HIS A 4 -7.08 6.74 7.23
N PRO A 5 -7.24 6.97 8.55
CA PRO A 5 -6.12 7.29 9.43
C PRO A 5 -5.14 6.10 9.49
N ILE A 6 -3.84 6.39 9.66
CA ILE A 6 -2.82 5.33 9.70
C ILE A 6 -3.04 4.33 10.86
N GLU A 7 -3.67 4.78 11.94
CA GLU A 7 -4.03 3.96 13.11
C GLU A 7 -5.02 2.84 12.77
N ALA A 8 -5.74 2.96 11.65
CA ALA A 8 -6.70 1.96 11.18
C ALA A 8 -6.12 1.04 10.10
N LEU A 9 -4.81 1.08 9.84
CA LEU A 9 -4.17 0.24 8.83
C LEU A 9 -4.18 -1.23 9.26
N GLU A 10 -4.77 -2.08 8.43
CA GLU A 10 -4.86 -3.51 8.69
C GLU A 10 -3.75 -4.29 7.95
N PRO A 11 -3.17 -5.34 8.56
CA PRO A 11 -2.32 -6.29 7.88
C PRO A 11 -2.99 -6.92 6.66
N GLY A 12 -2.20 -7.26 5.65
CA GLY A 12 -2.66 -7.94 4.45
C GLY A 12 -3.38 -7.06 3.41
N ARG A 13 -3.27 -5.74 3.52
CA ARG A 13 -3.89 -4.77 2.59
C ARG A 13 -2.90 -4.27 1.56
N LEU A 14 -3.39 -4.03 0.33
CA LEU A 14 -2.69 -3.19 -0.64
C LEU A 14 -3.14 -1.74 -0.42
N ALA A 15 -2.21 -0.85 -0.10
CA ALA A 15 -2.54 0.51 0.32
C ALA A 15 -1.72 1.58 -0.41
N VAL A 16 -2.37 2.71 -0.71
CA VAL A 16 -1.65 3.97 -0.98
C VAL A 16 -1.49 4.70 0.34
N LEU A 17 -0.27 5.09 0.68
CA LEU A 17 0.02 5.96 1.79
C LEU A 17 0.07 7.43 1.39
N PHE A 18 -0.22 8.29 2.34
CA PHE A 18 -0.08 9.73 2.22
C PHE A 18 0.87 10.29 3.29
N PHE A 19 1.75 11.19 2.86
CA PHE A 19 2.69 11.92 3.72
C PHE A 19 2.48 13.43 3.50
N LEU A 20 2.12 14.17 4.55
CA LEU A 20 1.78 15.61 4.48
C LEU A 20 2.96 16.51 4.07
N ASP A 21 4.19 16.11 4.41
CA ASP A 21 5.35 17.01 4.40
C ASP A 21 6.36 16.74 3.26
N GLU A 22 6.00 16.02 2.19
CA GLU A 22 6.95 15.69 1.12
C GLU A 22 6.51 15.97 -0.32
N ALA A 23 7.51 16.29 -1.14
CA ALA A 23 7.43 16.45 -2.59
C ALA A 23 6.94 15.19 -3.33
N ALA A 24 6.96 14.02 -2.68
CA ALA A 24 6.35 12.78 -3.15
C ALA A 24 5.18 12.41 -2.22
N PRO A 25 3.98 12.97 -2.44
CA PRO A 25 2.92 12.96 -1.44
C PRO A 25 2.29 11.58 -1.24
N ARG A 26 2.55 10.60 -2.13
CA ARG A 26 1.86 9.30 -2.15
C ARG A 26 2.78 8.17 -2.56
N CYS A 27 2.77 7.07 -1.80
CA CYS A 27 3.50 5.84 -2.12
C CYS A 27 2.54 4.65 -2.08
N VAL A 28 2.71 3.68 -2.98
CA VAL A 28 1.95 2.42 -2.96
C VAL A 28 2.80 1.33 -2.34
N GLY A 29 2.22 0.53 -1.44
CA GLY A 29 2.89 -0.64 -0.87
C GLY A 29 1.91 -1.67 -0.32
N TYR A 30 2.45 -2.84 -0.02
CA TYR A 30 1.72 -3.94 0.61
C TYR A 30 2.02 -3.97 2.10
N VAL A 31 0.97 -4.09 2.90
CA VAL A 31 1.08 -4.32 4.34
C VAL A 31 1.16 -5.83 4.55
N GLU A 32 2.31 -6.30 5.01
CA GLU A 32 2.52 -7.70 5.31
C GLU A 32 1.67 -8.17 6.49
N ARG A 33 1.65 -9.49 6.70
CA ARG A 33 0.79 -10.14 7.71
C ARG A 33 1.12 -9.77 9.14
N ASP A 34 2.35 -9.39 9.42
CA ASP A 34 2.82 -8.90 10.71
C ASP A 34 2.59 -7.39 10.88
N GLY A 35 1.97 -6.73 9.89
CA GLY A 35 1.78 -5.28 9.87
C GLY A 35 3.04 -4.51 9.49
N LEU A 36 4.16 -5.18 9.21
CA LEU A 36 5.31 -4.54 8.59
C LEU A 36 4.98 -4.22 7.15
N CYS A 37 5.54 -3.13 6.67
CA CYS A 37 5.22 -2.65 5.33
C CYS A 37 6.50 -2.58 4.51
N GLY A 38 6.48 -3.24 3.36
CA GLY A 38 7.55 -3.20 2.37
C GLY A 38 7.53 -1.87 1.62
N TRP A 39 8.10 -0.82 2.22
CA TRP A 39 8.13 0.51 1.62
C TRP A 39 9.36 0.74 0.72
N PRO A 40 9.25 1.65 -0.27
CA PRO A 40 10.42 2.23 -0.94
C PRO A 40 11.43 2.80 0.07
N ALA A 41 12.73 2.66 -0.21
CA ALA A 41 13.79 3.05 0.72
C ALA A 41 13.74 4.53 1.15
N ASN A 42 13.27 5.42 0.28
CA ASN A 42 13.13 6.85 0.56
C ASN A 42 12.01 7.19 1.57
N VAL A 43 11.12 6.24 1.88
CA VAL A 43 10.07 6.41 2.90
C VAL A 43 10.11 5.35 4.01
N SER A 44 11.10 4.44 3.97
CA SER A 44 11.31 3.43 5.00
C SER A 44 11.62 4.07 6.36
N GLY A 45 11.03 3.52 7.43
CA GLY A 45 11.17 4.04 8.80
C GLY A 45 10.32 5.28 9.12
N ARG A 46 9.55 5.81 8.16
CA ARG A 46 8.68 6.97 8.36
C ARG A 46 7.24 6.53 8.64
N ARG A 47 6.53 7.32 9.46
CA ARG A 47 5.11 7.11 9.73
C ARG A 47 4.26 7.95 8.76
N PRO A 48 3.44 7.33 7.89
CA PRO A 48 2.48 8.05 7.06
C PRO A 48 1.33 8.62 7.89
N HIS A 49 0.60 9.58 7.31
CA HIS A 49 -0.52 10.25 7.99
C HIS A 49 -1.86 9.57 7.72
N GLY A 50 -1.97 8.88 6.59
CA GLY A 50 -3.17 8.16 6.22
C GLY A 50 -2.92 7.21 5.07
N TRP A 51 -3.92 6.40 4.78
CA TRP A 51 -3.86 5.39 3.74
C TRP A 51 -5.19 5.25 2.99
N LEU A 52 -5.13 4.65 1.81
CA LEU A 52 -6.29 4.32 0.99
C LEU A 52 -6.21 2.85 0.61
N ASP A 53 -7.27 2.09 0.87
CA ASP A 53 -7.37 0.70 0.44
C ASP A 53 -7.51 0.62 -1.09
N LEU A 54 -6.58 -0.07 -1.73
CA LEU A 54 -6.62 -0.38 -3.15
C LEU A 54 -7.20 -1.77 -3.42
N SER A 55 -7.38 -2.62 -2.41
CA SER A 55 -7.81 -4.01 -2.59
C SER A 55 -9.11 -4.13 -3.39
N ALA A 56 -10.04 -3.19 -3.20
CA ALA A 56 -11.28 -3.10 -3.96
C ALA A 56 -11.08 -2.79 -5.46
N MET A 57 -9.96 -2.17 -5.87
CA MET A 57 -9.64 -2.01 -7.30
C MET A 57 -9.27 -3.34 -7.97
N PHE A 58 -8.85 -4.33 -7.17
CA PHE A 58 -8.46 -5.65 -7.63
C PHE A 58 -9.53 -6.71 -7.31
N GLU A 59 -10.65 -6.32 -6.66
CA GLU A 59 -11.80 -7.20 -6.47
C GLU A 59 -12.35 -7.63 -7.84
N GLY A 60 -12.27 -8.93 -8.13
CA GLY A 60 -12.66 -9.50 -9.41
C GLY A 60 -11.53 -9.70 -10.42
N MET A 61 -10.29 -9.30 -10.11
CA MET A 61 -9.14 -9.75 -10.90
C MET A 61 -8.90 -11.24 -10.66
N THR A 62 -9.02 -12.02 -11.73
CA THR A 62 -8.72 -13.46 -11.71
C THR A 62 -7.21 -13.68 -11.62
N GLU A 63 -6.76 -14.84 -11.11
CA GLU A 63 -5.33 -15.21 -11.02
C GLU A 63 -4.58 -15.05 -12.37
N ALA A 64 -5.29 -15.14 -13.50
CA ALA A 64 -4.74 -14.92 -14.83
C ALA A 64 -4.24 -13.48 -15.05
N ALA A 65 -4.84 -12.48 -14.40
CA ALA A 65 -4.43 -11.07 -14.50
C ALA A 65 -3.20 -10.74 -13.62
N ILE A 66 -2.88 -11.59 -12.64
CA ILE A 66 -1.74 -11.42 -11.70
C ILE A 66 -0.43 -11.96 -12.30
N ARG A 67 -0.47 -12.68 -13.43
CA ARG A 67 0.73 -13.12 -14.16
C ARG A 67 1.34 -11.99 -15.00
N VAL A 68 1.82 -10.94 -14.36
CA VAL A 68 2.74 -9.99 -14.99
C VAL A 68 4.10 -10.13 -14.33
N LEU A 69 4.85 -11.14 -14.81
CA LEU A 69 6.27 -11.13 -15.18
C LEU A 69 6.82 -12.57 -15.14
N PRO A 70 7.56 -13.01 -16.18
CA PRO A 70 8.21 -14.32 -16.16
C PRO A 70 9.37 -14.29 -15.17
N SER A 71 9.49 -15.36 -14.38
CA SER A 71 10.64 -15.65 -13.55
C SER A 71 11.91 -15.64 -14.42
N ALA A 72 12.86 -14.77 -14.10
CA ALA A 72 14.23 -14.81 -14.58
C ALA A 72 15.17 -15.02 -13.40
#